data_AF-A0A817PEF4-F1
#
_entry.id   AF-A0A817PEF4-F1
#
_cell.length_a   1.000
_cell.length_b   1.000
_cell.length_c   1.000
_cell.angle_alpha   90.00
_cell.angle_beta   90.00
_cell.angle_gamma   90.00
#
_symmetry.space_group_name_H-M   'P 1'
#
loop_
_entity.id
_entity.type
_entity.pdbx_description
1 polymer ?
#
loop_
_entity_poly.entity_id
_entity_poly.type
_entity_poly.pdbx_seq_one_letter_code
_entity_poly.pdbx_strand_id
1 'polypeptide(L)'
;EKYIACIFPLYWAKDCLDQNEILAQCPFCPYFEIYTIDACPLHFFTCQHPSCGKKSCLICLHAVDDTNESIHQSYCVELRTYKKMIEKAIESGSQQHCPYCQLTGIKDDGCTHMVCQRCKCNWCYLCGMKENECKVGNNVQPSLSAHNEDWESNEGRCPMSLISIHELDIRWPENDQDCLEYFHRYRTVSHLFNVLKLIGEEKFNEVNQYFGIIDASGYTVQEIKDYENRIFIDYTSKGNE
;
A
#
# COMPACT_ATOMS: atom_id res chain seq x y z
N GLU A 1 -14.10 -0.05 33.89
CA GLU A 1 -14.99 1.13 33.82
C GLU A 1 -15.51 1.24 32.38
N LYS A 2 -16.51 2.10 32.08
CA LYS A 2 -16.87 2.40 30.67
C LYS A 2 -16.02 3.57 30.20
N TYR A 3 -15.08 3.33 29.28
CA TYR A 3 -14.21 4.39 28.78
C TYR A 3 -14.96 5.36 27.87
N ILE A 4 -14.59 6.63 28.05
CA ILE A 4 -15.27 7.83 27.59
C ILE A 4 -15.50 7.80 26.08
N ALA A 5 -16.72 8.15 25.64
CA ALA A 5 -16.99 8.52 24.24
C ALA A 5 -16.29 9.85 23.91
N CYS A 6 -14.97 9.80 23.74
CA CYS A 6 -14.11 10.96 23.63
C CYS A 6 -14.30 11.65 22.27
N ILE A 7 -14.63 12.96 22.30
CA ILE A 7 -14.58 13.84 21.13
C ILE A 7 -13.12 14.25 20.85
N PHE A 8 -12.25 13.25 20.77
CA PHE A 8 -10.87 13.39 20.30
C PHE A 8 -10.83 13.08 18.80
N PRO A 9 -10.00 13.76 18.02
CA PRO A 9 -9.72 13.32 16.66
C PRO A 9 -9.21 11.88 16.66
N LEU A 10 -9.77 11.02 15.80
CA LEU A 10 -9.35 9.62 15.61
C LEU A 10 -7.83 9.45 15.39
N TYR A 11 -7.17 10.51 14.90
CA TYR A 11 -5.73 10.61 14.76
C TYR A 11 -5.01 10.53 16.12
N TRP A 12 -5.31 11.44 17.05
CA TRP A 12 -4.72 11.44 18.41
C TRP A 12 -5.08 10.21 19.22
N ALA A 13 -6.26 9.63 19.00
CA ALA A 13 -6.66 8.39 19.68
C ALA A 13 -5.73 7.21 19.36
N LYS A 14 -5.08 7.18 18.19
CA LYS A 14 -4.09 6.13 17.83
C LYS A 14 -2.73 6.36 18.47
N ASP A 15 -2.30 7.62 18.59
CA ASP A 15 -0.99 7.98 19.17
C ASP A 15 -0.95 7.82 20.70
N CYS A 16 -2.11 7.55 21.34
CA CYS A 16 -2.25 7.38 22.78
C CYS A 16 -2.65 5.95 23.22
N LEU A 17 -2.63 4.96 22.32
CA LEU A 17 -2.92 3.56 22.68
C LEU A 17 -1.75 2.92 23.46
N ASP A 18 -2.06 2.25 24.55
CA ASP A 18 -1.12 1.35 25.22
C ASP A 18 -0.87 0.07 24.38
N GLN A 19 0.22 -0.65 24.65
CA GLN A 19 0.60 -1.88 23.91
C GLN A 19 -0.46 -2.99 23.97
N ASN A 20 -1.36 -2.94 24.96
CA ASN A 20 -2.44 -3.91 25.14
C ASN A 20 -3.81 -3.39 24.63
N GLU A 21 -3.85 -2.26 23.91
CA GLU A 21 -5.09 -1.62 23.48
C GLU A 21 -5.28 -1.62 21.95
N ILE A 22 -6.54 -1.63 21.53
CA ILE A 22 -6.95 -1.47 20.13
C ILE A 22 -8.07 -0.43 20.00
N LEU A 23 -7.91 0.49 19.05
CA LEU A 23 -8.97 1.39 18.60
C LEU A 23 -9.88 0.65 17.61
N ALA A 24 -11.10 0.33 18.02
CA ALA A 24 -12.11 -0.30 17.17
C ALA A 24 -13.16 0.71 16.71
N GLN A 25 -13.41 0.78 15.41
CA GLN A 25 -14.33 1.73 14.79
C GLN A 25 -15.50 0.99 14.11
N CYS A 26 -16.70 1.56 14.21
CA CYS A 26 -17.86 1.06 13.49
C CYS A 26 -17.73 1.35 11.98
N PRO A 27 -17.87 0.36 11.09
CA PRO A 27 -17.88 0.60 9.65
C PRO A 27 -19.18 1.22 9.13
N PHE A 28 -20.18 1.47 10.01
CA PHE A 28 -21.52 1.96 9.63
C PHE A 28 -21.89 3.33 10.22
N CYS A 29 -21.06 3.91 11.09
CA CYS A 29 -21.26 5.24 11.66
C CYS A 29 -19.94 5.77 12.28
N PRO A 30 -19.82 7.06 12.61
CA PRO A 30 -18.58 7.63 13.17
C PRO A 30 -18.16 7.14 14.56
N TYR A 31 -18.84 6.14 15.13
CA TYR A 31 -18.61 5.65 16.49
C TYR A 31 -17.36 4.77 16.58
N PHE A 32 -16.59 4.93 17.67
CA PHE A 32 -15.42 4.14 18.00
C PHE A 32 -15.28 3.97 19.52
N GLU A 33 -14.54 2.95 19.93
CA GLU A 33 -14.15 2.65 21.31
C GLU A 33 -12.70 2.16 21.34
N ILE A 34 -12.09 2.19 22.53
CA ILE A 34 -10.78 1.58 22.80
C ILE A 34 -11.03 0.37 23.71
N TYR A 35 -10.51 -0.80 23.32
CA TYR A 35 -10.61 -2.04 24.09
C TYR A 35 -9.22 -2.58 24.40
N THR A 36 -9.07 -3.25 25.54
CA THR A 36 -7.89 -4.09 25.76
C THR A 36 -8.02 -5.41 24.98
N ILE A 37 -6.88 -5.93 24.50
CA ILE A 37 -6.79 -7.17 23.72
C ILE A 37 -7.34 -8.37 24.52
N ASP A 38 -7.15 -8.38 25.83
CA ASP A 38 -7.67 -9.45 26.71
C ASP A 38 -9.20 -9.42 26.90
N ALA A 39 -9.84 -8.26 26.74
CA ALA A 39 -11.26 -8.08 27.03
C ALA A 39 -12.17 -8.36 25.82
N CYS A 40 -11.61 -8.48 24.62
CA CYS A 40 -12.35 -8.73 23.38
C CYS A 40 -11.60 -9.76 22.52
N PRO A 41 -12.25 -10.84 22.03
CA PRO A 41 -11.63 -11.80 21.11
C PRO A 41 -11.48 -11.25 19.66
N LEU A 42 -10.88 -10.06 19.54
CA LEU A 42 -10.23 -9.36 18.41
C LEU A 42 -10.90 -9.28 17.03
N HIS A 43 -12.01 -9.97 16.79
CA HIS A 43 -12.53 -10.20 15.44
C HIS A 43 -13.94 -9.64 15.24
N PHE A 44 -14.69 -9.37 16.31
CA PHE A 44 -16.02 -8.77 16.26
C PHE A 44 -16.13 -7.56 17.19
N PHE A 45 -16.83 -6.55 16.72
CA PHE A 45 -17.11 -5.30 17.43
C PHE A 45 -18.63 -5.04 17.39
N THR A 46 -19.23 -4.71 18.53
CA THR A 46 -20.67 -4.41 18.64
C THR A 46 -20.86 -2.93 18.98
N CYS A 47 -21.31 -2.16 18.00
CA CYS A 47 -21.39 -0.71 18.08
C CYS A 47 -22.40 -0.24 19.14
N GLN A 48 -21.90 0.37 20.23
CA GLN A 48 -22.72 0.93 21.31
C GLN A 48 -23.42 2.25 20.96
N HIS A 49 -23.28 2.76 19.72
CA HIS A 49 -24.02 3.95 19.29
C HIS A 49 -25.54 3.67 19.27
N PRO A 50 -26.39 4.44 19.98
CA PRO A 50 -27.80 4.08 20.21
C PRO A 50 -28.66 3.88 18.95
N SER A 51 -28.33 4.53 17.83
CA SER A 51 -29.02 4.36 16.55
C SER A 51 -28.37 3.33 15.61
N CYS A 52 -27.26 2.70 16.01
CA CYS A 52 -26.55 1.73 15.19
C CYS A 52 -26.75 0.30 15.71
N GLY A 53 -26.25 -0.03 16.91
CA GLY A 53 -26.35 -1.36 17.53
C GLY A 53 -25.68 -2.52 16.78
N LYS A 54 -25.13 -2.29 15.58
CA LYS A 54 -24.64 -3.34 14.68
C LYS A 54 -23.37 -4.01 15.20
N LYS A 55 -23.36 -5.34 15.09
CA LYS A 55 -22.18 -6.21 15.20
C LYS A 55 -21.47 -6.28 13.84
N SER A 56 -20.16 -6.13 13.83
CA SER A 56 -19.32 -6.13 12.61
C SER A 56 -18.00 -6.84 12.82
N CYS A 57 -17.48 -7.48 11.78
CA CYS A 57 -16.15 -8.08 11.83
C CYS A 57 -15.05 -7.03 11.62
N LEU A 58 -14.02 -7.02 12.47
CA LEU A 58 -12.88 -6.09 12.39
C LEU A 58 -11.87 -6.44 11.28
N ILE A 59 -12.01 -7.59 10.60
CA ILE A 59 -11.15 -8.01 9.50
C ILE A 59 -11.75 -7.63 8.13
N CYS A 60 -13.05 -7.89 7.92
CA CYS A 60 -13.74 -7.64 6.64
C CYS A 60 -14.67 -6.42 6.64
N LEU A 61 -14.92 -5.79 7.81
CA LEU A 61 -15.80 -4.64 8.00
C LEU A 61 -17.30 -4.85 7.64
N HIS A 62 -17.71 -6.07 7.29
CA HIS A 62 -19.12 -6.42 7.10
C HIS A 62 -19.87 -6.60 8.42
N ALA A 63 -21.20 -6.53 8.34
CA ALA A 63 -22.09 -6.82 9.45
C ALA A 63 -22.14 -8.33 9.68
N VAL A 64 -22.30 -8.74 10.94
CA VAL A 64 -22.29 -10.16 11.34
C VAL A 64 -23.53 -10.42 12.18
N ASP A 65 -24.33 -11.40 11.77
CA ASP A 65 -25.42 -11.95 12.55
C ASP A 65 -24.93 -13.11 13.44
N ASP A 66 -25.66 -13.39 14.53
CA ASP A 66 -25.30 -14.45 15.48
C ASP A 66 -25.50 -15.86 14.90
N THR A 67 -26.18 -16.01 13.76
CA THR A 67 -26.39 -17.30 13.09
C THR A 67 -25.18 -17.76 12.27
N ASN A 68 -24.39 -16.83 11.75
CA ASN A 68 -23.23 -17.09 10.89
C ASN A 68 -21.88 -16.78 11.57
N GLU A 69 -21.89 -16.25 12.80
CA GLU A 69 -20.71 -15.75 13.52
C GLU A 69 -19.54 -16.74 13.56
N SER A 70 -19.76 -18.00 13.92
CA SER A 70 -18.68 -18.99 14.08
C SER A 70 -18.03 -19.39 12.75
N ILE A 71 -18.83 -19.52 11.69
CA ILE A 71 -18.35 -19.80 10.32
C ILE A 71 -17.56 -18.61 9.80
N HIS A 72 -18.11 -17.40 9.97
CA HIS A 72 -17.43 -16.15 9.63
C HIS A 72 -16.11 -16.00 10.39
N GLN A 73 -16.09 -16.28 11.70
CA GLN A 73 -14.89 -16.19 12.53
C GLN A 73 -13.79 -17.10 12.01
N SER A 74 -14.10 -18.39 11.80
CA SER A 74 -13.13 -19.38 11.33
C SER A 74 -12.46 -18.95 10.02
N TYR A 75 -13.28 -18.62 9.01
CA TYR A 75 -12.81 -18.37 7.65
C TYR A 75 -12.17 -16.97 7.49
N CYS A 76 -12.78 -15.94 8.08
CA CYS A 76 -12.26 -14.58 8.04
C CYS A 76 -10.94 -14.45 8.83
N VAL A 77 -10.75 -15.24 9.90
CA VAL A 77 -9.48 -15.32 10.63
C VAL A 77 -8.40 -16.10 9.88
N GLU A 78 -8.75 -17.16 9.14
CA GLU A 78 -7.80 -17.85 8.26
C GLU A 78 -7.25 -16.90 7.19
N LEU A 79 -8.15 -16.25 6.45
CA LEU A 79 -7.78 -15.44 5.29
C LEU A 79 -7.15 -14.07 5.66
N ARG A 80 -7.18 -13.66 6.93
CA ARG A 80 -6.73 -12.33 7.41
C ARG A 80 -5.29 -11.99 7.04
N THR A 81 -4.40 -12.98 7.00
CA THR A 81 -2.96 -12.78 6.73
C THR A 81 -2.75 -12.48 5.25
N TYR A 82 -3.38 -13.27 4.37
CA TYR A 82 -3.33 -13.08 2.92
C TYR A 82 -4.02 -11.76 2.51
N LYS A 83 -5.15 -11.42 3.14
CA LYS A 83 -5.78 -10.10 3.02
C LYS A 83 -4.79 -8.97 3.29
N LYS A 84 -4.07 -9.00 4.43
CA LYS A 84 -3.06 -7.98 4.76
C LYS A 84 -1.89 -7.93 3.76
N MET A 85 -1.53 -9.05 3.13
CA MET A 85 -0.50 -9.07 2.08
C MET A 85 -0.97 -8.35 0.81
N ILE A 86 -2.21 -8.60 0.39
CA ILE A 86 -2.85 -7.92 -0.75
C ILE A 86 -3.05 -6.42 -0.47
N GLU A 87 -3.61 -6.07 0.71
CA GLU A 87 -3.80 -4.68 1.12
C GLU A 87 -2.46 -3.92 1.15
N LYS A 88 -1.41 -4.51 1.72
CA LYS A 88 -0.07 -3.90 1.72
C LYS A 88 0.51 -3.75 0.32
N ALA A 89 0.29 -4.71 -0.59
CA ALA A 89 0.75 -4.61 -1.98
C ALA A 89 0.10 -3.45 -2.75
N ILE A 90 -1.20 -3.21 -2.51
CA ILE A 90 -1.93 -2.07 -3.06
C ILE A 90 -1.43 -0.75 -2.46
N GLU A 91 -1.37 -0.68 -1.13
CA GLU A 91 -0.88 0.51 -0.41
C GLU A 91 0.55 0.88 -0.83
N SER A 92 1.43 -0.12 -0.93
CA SER A 92 2.84 0.08 -1.29
C SER A 92 3.02 0.41 -2.78
N GLY A 93 2.02 0.22 -3.63
CA GLY A 93 2.13 0.45 -5.08
C GLY A 93 2.00 1.92 -5.48
N SER A 94 1.11 2.67 -4.82
CA SER A 94 0.87 4.10 -5.04
C SER A 94 1.76 5.03 -4.20
N GLN A 95 2.37 4.53 -3.13
CA GLN A 95 3.25 5.31 -2.24
C GLN A 95 4.68 4.75 -2.16
N GLN A 96 5.62 5.58 -1.74
CA GLN A 96 6.99 5.17 -1.42
C GLN A 96 7.36 5.63 0.00
N HIS A 97 8.29 4.93 0.66
CA HIS A 97 8.79 5.33 1.98
C HIS A 97 10.13 6.02 1.84
N CYS A 98 10.35 7.12 2.57
CA CYS A 98 11.65 7.75 2.63
C CYS A 98 12.71 6.76 3.16
N PRO A 99 13.78 6.45 2.39
CA PRO A 99 14.79 5.43 2.74
C PRO A 99 15.64 5.73 3.97
N TYR A 100 15.45 6.89 4.61
CA TYR A 100 16.11 7.26 5.86
C TYR A 100 15.15 7.21 7.08
N CYS A 101 13.94 7.77 6.98
CA CYS A 101 13.03 7.92 8.13
C CYS A 101 11.66 7.24 7.99
N GLN A 102 11.46 6.45 6.93
CA GLN A 102 10.26 5.66 6.62
C GLN A 102 8.94 6.45 6.50
N LEU A 103 8.99 7.80 6.56
CA LEU A 103 7.85 8.65 6.26
C LEU A 103 7.39 8.38 4.82
N THR A 104 6.13 7.96 4.69
CA THR A 104 5.41 7.80 3.43
C THR A 104 5.40 9.12 2.64
N GLY A 105 5.70 9.03 1.35
CA GLY A 105 5.48 10.07 0.35
C GLY A 105 4.72 9.49 -0.84
N ILE A 106 3.76 10.25 -1.34
CA ILE A 106 3.09 10.03 -2.63
C ILE A 106 3.59 11.15 -3.54
N LYS A 107 3.87 10.84 -4.81
CA LYS A 107 4.26 11.83 -5.82
C LYS A 107 3.02 12.39 -6.54
N ASP A 108 3.15 13.62 -6.99
CA ASP A 108 2.11 14.55 -7.47
C ASP A 108 2.53 15.36 -8.73
N ASP A 109 3.73 15.09 -9.28
CA ASP A 109 4.18 15.59 -10.59
C ASP A 109 5.12 14.55 -11.24
N GLY A 110 5.51 14.76 -12.50
CA GLY A 110 6.31 13.80 -13.26
C GLY A 110 7.77 13.65 -12.81
N CYS A 111 8.33 14.57 -12.02
CA CYS A 111 9.74 14.54 -11.63
C CYS A 111 10.03 13.41 -10.64
N THR A 112 11.10 12.66 -10.88
CA THR A 112 11.45 11.49 -10.05
C THR A 112 12.20 11.85 -8.76
N HIS A 113 12.53 13.12 -8.55
CA HIS A 113 13.31 13.60 -7.39
C HIS A 113 12.41 13.89 -6.18
N MET A 114 12.80 13.42 -5.00
CA MET A 114 12.04 13.61 -3.75
C MET A 114 12.91 14.17 -2.63
N VAL A 115 12.37 15.14 -1.89
CA VAL A 115 12.98 15.68 -0.66
C VAL A 115 12.07 15.35 0.52
N CYS A 116 12.53 14.51 1.45
CA CYS A 116 11.69 14.12 2.58
C CYS A 116 11.43 15.29 3.53
N GLN A 117 10.17 15.65 3.76
CA GLN A 117 9.85 16.83 4.58
C GLN A 117 10.26 16.71 6.05
N ARG A 118 10.38 15.50 6.59
CA ARG A 118 10.79 15.23 7.99
C ARG A 118 12.31 15.29 8.19
N CYS A 119 13.10 14.56 7.39
CA CYS A 119 14.54 14.43 7.59
C CYS A 119 15.41 15.19 6.56
N LYS A 120 14.80 15.83 5.56
CA LYS A 120 15.46 16.54 4.44
C LYS A 120 16.45 15.70 3.61
N CYS A 121 16.33 14.37 3.68
CA CYS A 121 17.02 13.45 2.78
C CYS A 121 16.48 13.60 1.34
N ASN A 122 17.39 13.69 0.37
CA ASN A 122 17.12 13.60 -1.06
C ASN A 122 17.12 12.12 -1.49
N TRP A 123 16.15 11.71 -2.31
CA TRP A 123 15.99 10.33 -2.78
C TRP A 123 15.21 10.26 -4.10
N CYS A 124 15.32 9.14 -4.82
CA CYS A 124 14.62 8.91 -6.09
C CYS A 124 13.31 8.15 -5.85
N TYR A 125 12.19 8.65 -6.38
CA TYR A 125 10.86 8.04 -6.22
C TYR A 125 10.72 6.68 -6.93
N LEU A 126 11.42 6.48 -8.05
CA LEU A 126 11.32 5.23 -8.83
C LEU A 126 12.01 4.06 -8.11
N CYS A 127 13.30 4.17 -7.81
CA CYS A 127 14.09 3.10 -7.20
C CYS A 127 14.12 3.14 -5.66
N GLY A 128 13.59 4.19 -5.03
CA GLY A 128 13.52 4.35 -3.56
C GLY A 128 14.85 4.68 -2.89
N MET A 129 15.98 4.74 -3.61
CA MET A 129 17.32 4.97 -3.05
C MET A 129 17.56 6.42 -2.61
N LYS A 130 18.43 6.60 -1.60
CA LYS A 130 18.97 7.93 -1.25
C LYS A 130 19.87 8.44 -2.38
N GLU A 131 20.01 9.75 -2.48
CA GLU A 131 20.87 10.43 -3.45
C GLU A 131 22.34 9.92 -3.46
N ASN A 132 22.86 9.49 -2.30
CA ASN A 132 24.20 8.93 -2.15
C ASN A 132 24.29 7.39 -2.34
N GLU A 133 23.16 6.72 -2.59
CA GLU A 133 23.03 5.27 -2.83
C GLU A 133 22.66 4.98 -4.29
N CYS A 134 21.97 5.92 -4.95
CA CYS A 134 21.75 5.97 -6.39
C CYS A 134 23.05 5.74 -7.20
N LYS A 135 22.99 4.87 -8.23
CA LYS A 135 24.11 4.66 -9.16
C LYS A 135 24.37 5.94 -10.00
N VAL A 136 25.63 6.34 -10.13
CA VAL A 136 26.09 7.49 -10.92
C VAL A 136 27.30 7.11 -11.81
N GLY A 137 27.80 8.03 -12.62
CA GLY A 137 28.95 7.82 -13.50
C GLY A 137 30.28 7.64 -12.75
N ASN A 138 31.27 7.02 -13.40
CA ASN A 138 32.61 6.83 -12.84
C ASN A 138 33.29 8.18 -12.54
N ASN A 139 33.69 8.40 -11.28
CA ASN A 139 34.24 9.65 -10.76
C ASN A 139 33.27 10.86 -10.73
N VAL A 140 31.97 10.63 -10.94
CA VAL A 140 30.92 11.67 -10.78
C VAL A 140 30.50 11.76 -9.31
N GLN A 141 30.20 12.97 -8.83
CA GLN A 141 29.68 13.16 -7.47
C GLN A 141 28.22 12.70 -7.38
N PRO A 142 27.81 11.93 -6.36
CA PRO A 142 26.42 11.52 -6.20
C PRO A 142 25.46 12.71 -6.13
N SER A 143 24.50 12.73 -7.05
CA SER A 143 23.36 13.65 -7.04
C SER A 143 22.19 13.01 -7.80
N LEU A 144 20.96 13.41 -7.52
CA LEU A 144 19.80 12.84 -8.23
C LEU A 144 19.83 13.17 -9.74
N SER A 145 20.36 14.34 -10.13
CA SER A 145 20.59 14.66 -11.55
C SER A 145 21.64 13.75 -12.18
N ALA A 146 22.78 13.54 -11.52
CA ALA A 146 23.81 12.63 -11.99
C ALA A 146 23.33 11.17 -12.06
N HIS A 147 22.33 10.78 -11.24
CA HIS A 147 21.67 9.48 -11.30
C HIS A 147 20.83 9.30 -12.58
N ASN A 148 20.31 10.37 -13.16
CA ASN A 148 19.52 10.33 -14.39
C ASN A 148 20.37 10.31 -15.69
N GLU A 149 21.67 10.57 -15.62
CA GLU A 149 22.56 10.55 -16.80
C GLU A 149 22.60 9.15 -17.46
N ASP A 150 22.45 9.12 -18.79
CA ASP A 150 22.48 7.94 -19.68
C ASP A 150 21.47 6.82 -19.31
N TRP A 151 20.35 7.16 -18.64
CA TRP A 151 19.39 6.19 -18.10
C TRP A 151 18.74 5.28 -19.15
N GLU A 152 18.65 5.77 -20.39
CA GLU A 152 18.15 5.03 -21.56
C GLU A 152 19.02 3.81 -21.89
N SER A 153 20.30 3.86 -21.51
CA SER A 153 21.33 2.88 -21.84
C SER A 153 21.89 2.12 -20.62
N ASN A 154 21.52 2.52 -19.41
CA ASN A 154 22.16 2.09 -18.18
C ASN A 154 21.11 1.61 -17.16
N GLU A 155 20.99 0.29 -17.01
CA GLU A 155 20.00 -0.34 -16.16
C GLU A 155 20.06 0.09 -14.68
N GLY A 156 21.21 0.55 -14.19
CA GLY A 156 21.35 1.03 -12.81
C GLY A 156 20.70 2.40 -12.52
N ARG A 157 20.09 3.04 -13.53
CA ARG A 157 19.59 4.41 -13.46
C ARG A 157 18.06 4.49 -13.49
N CYS A 158 17.57 5.72 -13.36
CA CYS A 158 16.17 6.09 -13.49
C CYS A 158 16.05 7.40 -14.29
N PRO A 159 14.97 7.61 -15.08
CA PRO A 159 14.72 8.88 -15.78
C PRO A 159 14.52 10.07 -14.83
N MET A 160 14.69 11.29 -15.34
CA MET A 160 14.47 12.53 -14.57
C MET A 160 12.99 12.92 -14.44
N SER A 161 12.20 12.67 -15.48
CA SER A 161 10.73 12.72 -15.45
C SER A 161 10.14 11.45 -16.05
N LEU A 162 8.97 11.02 -15.59
CA LEU A 162 8.28 9.84 -16.10
C LEU A 162 7.89 9.97 -17.58
N ILE A 163 7.68 11.19 -18.09
CA ILE A 163 7.37 11.43 -19.51
C ILE A 163 8.50 10.99 -20.46
N SER A 164 9.78 11.04 -20.06
CA SER A 164 10.88 10.61 -20.95
C SER A 164 10.89 9.09 -21.19
N ILE A 165 10.07 8.32 -20.46
CA ILE A 165 9.90 6.88 -20.71
C ILE A 165 9.05 6.65 -21.98
N HIS A 166 8.15 7.57 -22.33
CA HIS A 166 7.39 7.51 -23.59
C HIS A 166 8.32 7.55 -24.83
N GLU A 167 9.43 8.30 -24.75
CA GLU A 167 10.41 8.43 -25.85
C GLU A 167 11.09 7.09 -26.19
N LEU A 168 11.17 6.16 -25.24
CA LEU A 168 11.67 4.79 -25.45
C LEU A 168 10.53 3.77 -25.64
N ASP A 169 9.38 4.01 -25.01
CA ASP A 169 8.27 3.07 -24.91
C ASP A 169 6.92 3.78 -24.98
N ILE A 170 6.38 3.87 -26.20
CA ILE A 170 5.07 4.47 -26.53
C ILE A 170 3.85 3.82 -25.84
N ARG A 171 4.04 2.79 -24.99
CA ARG A 171 3.01 2.27 -24.09
C ARG A 171 2.82 3.14 -22.85
N TRP A 172 3.77 4.01 -22.52
CA TRP A 172 3.60 5.08 -21.55
C TRP A 172 2.78 6.23 -22.16
N PRO A 173 2.00 6.98 -21.35
CA PRO A 173 1.29 8.18 -21.80
C PRO A 173 2.21 9.32 -22.27
N GLU A 174 1.62 10.33 -22.92
CA GLU A 174 2.32 11.52 -23.44
C GLU A 174 2.35 12.71 -22.44
N ASN A 175 2.01 12.51 -21.16
CA ASN A 175 2.01 13.58 -20.15
C ASN A 175 2.35 13.07 -18.75
N ASP A 176 2.90 13.96 -17.91
CA ASP A 176 3.39 13.65 -16.57
C ASP A 176 2.35 13.00 -15.64
N GLN A 177 1.09 13.47 -15.67
CA GLN A 177 0.02 12.97 -14.79
C GLN A 177 -0.38 11.54 -15.14
N ASP A 178 -0.70 11.29 -16.41
CA ASP A 178 -1.06 9.94 -16.86
C ASP A 178 0.13 8.99 -16.71
N CYS A 179 1.37 9.44 -16.94
CA CYS A 179 2.58 8.66 -16.67
C CYS A 179 2.75 8.29 -15.19
N LEU A 180 2.42 9.20 -14.27
CA LEU A 180 2.46 8.97 -12.84
C LEU A 180 1.39 7.96 -12.39
N GLU A 181 0.16 8.10 -12.88
CA GLU A 181 -0.91 7.12 -12.65
C GLU A 181 -0.57 5.75 -13.25
N TYR A 182 0.01 5.72 -14.45
CA TYR A 182 0.50 4.50 -15.09
C TYR A 182 1.61 3.83 -14.25
N PHE A 183 2.57 4.61 -13.74
CA PHE A 183 3.62 4.09 -12.86
C PHE A 183 3.06 3.49 -11.57
N HIS A 184 2.16 4.18 -10.87
CA HIS A 184 1.50 3.66 -9.67
C HIS A 184 0.71 2.40 -9.97
N ARG A 185 -0.02 2.34 -11.09
CA ARG A 185 -0.76 1.14 -11.51
C ARG A 185 0.19 -0.02 -11.81
N TYR A 186 1.22 0.20 -12.62
CA TYR A 186 2.23 -0.80 -12.97
C TYR A 186 2.92 -1.39 -11.72
N ARG A 187 3.36 -0.52 -10.80
CA ARG A 187 4.04 -0.92 -9.55
C ARG A 187 3.10 -1.65 -8.59
N THR A 188 1.83 -1.24 -8.51
CA THR A 188 0.81 -1.97 -7.75
C THR A 188 0.57 -3.37 -8.32
N VAL A 189 0.43 -3.50 -9.64
CA VAL A 189 0.26 -4.79 -10.34
C VAL A 189 1.48 -5.69 -10.13
N SER A 190 2.71 -5.15 -10.17
CA SER A 190 3.94 -5.87 -9.82
C SER A 190 3.92 -6.42 -8.39
N HIS A 191 3.56 -5.61 -7.40
CA HIS A 191 3.47 -6.04 -6.01
C HIS A 191 2.37 -7.10 -5.80
N LEU A 192 1.21 -6.94 -6.45
CA LEU A 192 0.12 -7.92 -6.41
C LEU A 192 0.49 -9.25 -7.08
N PHE A 193 1.23 -9.22 -8.19
CA PHE A 193 1.74 -10.42 -8.86
C PHE A 193 2.76 -11.17 -8.00
N ASN A 194 3.63 -10.44 -7.29
CA ASN A 194 4.55 -11.04 -6.32
C ASN A 194 3.81 -11.68 -5.13
N VAL A 195 2.71 -11.08 -4.65
CA VAL A 195 1.84 -11.72 -3.64
C VAL A 195 1.16 -12.97 -4.22
N LEU A 196 0.61 -12.92 -5.44
CA LEU A 196 -0.02 -14.06 -6.12
C LEU A 196 0.96 -15.23 -6.27
N LYS A 197 2.23 -14.97 -6.67
CA LYS A 197 3.29 -15.99 -6.73
C LYS A 197 3.67 -16.56 -5.36
N LEU A 198 3.61 -15.75 -4.30
CA LEU A 198 3.96 -16.16 -2.94
C LEU A 198 2.87 -16.98 -2.24
N ILE A 199 1.58 -16.71 -2.51
CA ILE A 199 0.45 -17.37 -1.83
C ILE A 199 -0.28 -18.42 -2.69
N GLY A 200 -0.01 -18.43 -4.00
CA GLY A 200 -0.67 -19.29 -4.98
C GLY A 200 -1.99 -18.71 -5.50
N GLU A 201 -2.30 -18.98 -6.77
CA GLU A 201 -3.50 -18.44 -7.43
C GLU A 201 -4.80 -18.86 -6.73
N GLU A 202 -4.89 -20.10 -6.22
CA GLU A 202 -6.07 -20.60 -5.51
C GLU A 202 -6.41 -19.73 -4.28
N LYS A 203 -5.45 -19.55 -3.37
CA LYS A 203 -5.64 -18.75 -2.15
C LYS A 203 -5.78 -17.26 -2.48
N PHE A 204 -5.14 -16.75 -3.55
CA PHE A 204 -5.32 -15.37 -4.01
C PHE A 204 -6.76 -15.12 -4.51
N ASN A 205 -7.29 -16.02 -5.34
CA ASN A 205 -8.66 -15.96 -5.85
C ASN A 205 -9.69 -16.11 -4.73
N GLU A 206 -9.46 -17.02 -3.79
CA GLU A 206 -10.31 -17.22 -2.61
C GLU A 206 -10.41 -15.95 -1.74
N VAL A 207 -9.26 -15.31 -1.45
CA VAL A 207 -9.21 -14.05 -0.68
C VAL A 207 -9.93 -12.93 -1.44
N ASN A 208 -9.76 -12.83 -2.76
CA ASN A 208 -10.50 -11.83 -3.52
C ASN A 208 -12.01 -12.12 -3.60
N GLN A 209 -12.41 -13.39 -3.77
CA GLN A 209 -13.82 -13.78 -3.77
C GLN A 209 -14.51 -13.47 -2.42
N TYR A 210 -13.80 -13.59 -1.30
CA TYR A 210 -14.37 -13.35 0.03
C TYR A 210 -14.38 -11.87 0.46
N PHE A 211 -13.39 -11.07 0.06
CA PHE A 211 -13.27 -9.67 0.50
C PHE A 211 -13.43 -8.61 -0.60
N GLY A 212 -13.38 -8.97 -1.90
CA GLY A 212 -13.53 -8.06 -3.04
C GLY A 212 -12.41 -7.04 -3.24
N ILE A 213 -11.24 -7.22 -2.59
CA ILE A 213 -10.21 -6.18 -2.44
C ILE A 213 -9.61 -5.73 -3.78
N ILE A 214 -9.39 -6.65 -4.71
CA ILE A 214 -8.75 -6.35 -6.01
C ILE A 214 -9.68 -5.49 -6.86
N ASP A 215 -10.94 -5.93 -7.02
CA ASP A 215 -11.93 -5.25 -7.84
C ASP A 215 -12.37 -3.91 -7.22
N ALA A 216 -12.54 -3.86 -5.90
CA ALA A 216 -12.83 -2.63 -5.16
C ALA A 216 -11.70 -1.59 -5.22
N SER A 217 -10.47 -2.03 -5.52
CA SER A 217 -9.29 -1.18 -5.72
C SER A 217 -9.05 -0.82 -7.19
N GLY A 218 -9.94 -1.22 -8.11
CA GLY A 218 -9.85 -0.89 -9.53
C GLY A 218 -8.83 -1.71 -10.34
N TYR A 219 -8.48 -2.91 -9.87
CA TYR A 219 -7.63 -3.89 -10.54
C TYR A 219 -8.43 -5.13 -10.95
N THR A 220 -7.85 -6.02 -11.75
CA THR A 220 -8.44 -7.35 -12.02
C THR A 220 -7.40 -8.45 -11.82
N VAL A 221 -7.84 -9.66 -11.44
CA VAL A 221 -6.95 -10.83 -11.32
C VAL A 221 -6.24 -11.14 -12.65
N GLN A 222 -6.94 -10.99 -13.78
CA GLN A 222 -6.36 -11.26 -15.10
C GLN A 222 -5.21 -10.29 -15.41
N GLU A 223 -5.38 -8.99 -15.16
CA GLU A 223 -4.33 -7.98 -15.33
C GLU A 223 -3.07 -8.28 -14.50
N ILE A 224 -3.26 -8.83 -13.30
CA ILE A 224 -2.19 -9.23 -12.38
C ILE A 224 -1.46 -10.46 -12.90
N LYS A 225 -2.18 -11.47 -13.39
CA LYS A 225 -1.57 -12.66 -14.03
C LYS A 225 -0.80 -12.30 -15.30
N ASP A 226 -1.33 -11.39 -16.11
CA ASP A 226 -0.70 -10.92 -17.34
C ASP A 226 0.58 -10.08 -17.12
N TYR A 227 0.92 -9.74 -15.88
CA TYR A 227 2.19 -9.09 -15.55
C TYR A 227 3.41 -9.91 -15.98
N GLU A 228 3.35 -11.25 -15.94
CA GLU A 228 4.45 -12.12 -16.40
C GLU A 228 4.81 -11.91 -17.87
N ASN A 229 3.84 -11.48 -18.68
CA ASN A 229 4.01 -11.22 -20.11
C ASN A 229 4.43 -9.77 -20.40
N ARG A 230 4.49 -8.88 -19.39
CA ARG A 230 4.89 -7.48 -19.56
C ARG A 230 6.41 -7.37 -19.66
N ILE A 231 6.93 -7.48 -20.89
CA ILE A 231 8.28 -7.01 -21.21
C ILE A 231 8.33 -5.51 -20.93
N PHE A 232 8.95 -5.15 -19.80
CA PHE A 232 9.07 -3.80 -19.27
C PHE A 232 10.42 -3.70 -18.56
N ILE A 233 11.07 -2.54 -18.61
CA ILE A 233 12.25 -2.30 -17.77
C ILE A 233 11.71 -2.04 -16.35
N ASP A 234 11.91 -2.98 -15.44
CA ASP A 234 11.50 -2.83 -14.05
C ASP A 234 12.46 -1.85 -13.35
N TYR A 235 12.03 -0.60 -13.19
CA TYR A 235 12.78 0.43 -12.45
C TYR A 235 12.61 0.30 -10.92
N THR A 236 11.78 -0.64 -10.44
CA THR A 236 11.36 -0.77 -9.03
C THR A 236 12.08 -1.91 -8.29
N SER A 237 12.41 -3.00 -8.99
CA SER A 237 13.15 -4.15 -8.44
C SER A 237 14.56 -3.79 -7.94
N LYS A 238 15.16 -2.77 -8.56
CA LYS A 238 16.56 -2.33 -8.37
C LYS A 238 16.90 -1.79 -6.97
N GLY A 239 15.91 -1.63 -6.09
CA GLY A 239 16.09 -1.14 -4.71
C GLY A 239 16.31 -2.20 -3.62
N ASN A 240 16.40 -3.49 -3.98
CA ASN A 240 16.42 -4.62 -3.02
C ASN A 240 17.67 -5.53 -3.09
N GLU A 241 18.76 -5.07 -3.70
CA GLU A 241 20.09 -5.73 -3.70
C GLU A 241 21.16 -4.90 -2.97
#